data_AF-A0A1H7K6K5-F1
#
_entry.id   AF-A0A1H7K6K5-F1
#
_cell.length_a   1.000
_cell.length_b   1.000
_cell.length_c   1.000
_cell.angle_alpha   90.00
_cell.angle_beta   90.00
_cell.angle_gamma   90.00
#
_symmetry.space_group_name_H-M   'P 1'
#
loop_
_entity.id
_entity.type
_entity.pdbx_description
1 polymer ?
#
loop_
_entity_poly.entity_id
_entity_poly.type
_entity_poly.pdbx_seq_one_letter_code
_entity_poly.pdbx_strand_id
1 'polypeptide(L)'
;MRFKHTEGFDVNGDGIAEIGRLRAGTYFFGEKPRGHVKRRAFEATRTQTAERDTNGDGRFHAFDPNRIDTKNAQTTMYIHRGGTQASGNTWSAGCQTIPDDLYYRFLASLGQMSSFHYVLVDGY
;
A
#
# COMPACT_ATOMS: atom_id res chain seq x y z
N MET A 1 -19.35 1.90 18.05
CA MET A 1 -17.92 1.54 17.90
C MET A 1 -17.12 2.82 17.79
N ARG A 2 -16.04 2.99 18.56
CA ARG A 2 -15.19 4.19 18.50
C ARG A 2 -14.05 3.90 17.52
N PHE A 3 -14.18 4.37 16.28
CA PHE A 3 -13.08 4.33 15.30
C PHE A 3 -11.91 5.12 15.89
N LYS A 4 -10.79 4.44 16.15
CA LYS A 4 -9.69 4.99 16.96
C LYS A 4 -8.45 5.35 16.15
N HIS A 5 -8.43 5.02 14.86
CA HIS A 5 -7.34 5.36 13.96
C HIS A 5 -7.79 5.15 12.51
N THR A 6 -7.65 6.18 11.68
CA THR A 6 -7.64 6.02 10.22
C THR A 6 -6.17 6.01 9.84
N GLU A 7 -5.70 4.96 9.18
CA GLU A 7 -4.34 4.97 8.62
C GLU A 7 -4.32 5.94 7.45
N GLY A 8 -3.62 7.05 7.63
CA GLY A 8 -3.56 8.18 6.70
C GLY A 8 -2.60 9.23 7.23
N PHE A 9 -2.23 10.17 6.38
CA PHE A 9 -1.34 11.28 6.75
C PHE A 9 -1.93 12.53 6.14
N ASP A 10 -2.28 13.53 6.96
CA ASP A 10 -2.74 14.87 6.54
C ASP A 10 -1.61 15.57 5.77
N VAL A 11 -1.62 15.41 4.44
CA VAL A 11 -0.57 15.93 3.56
C VAL A 11 -0.78 17.40 3.21
N ASN A 12 -2.03 17.89 3.27
CA ASN A 12 -2.40 19.22 2.80
C ASN A 12 -2.64 20.24 3.94
N GLY A 13 -2.72 19.78 5.18
CA GLY A 13 -2.89 20.60 6.39
C GLY A 13 -4.33 21.04 6.66
N ASP A 14 -5.35 20.38 6.10
CA ASP A 14 -6.76 20.74 6.27
C ASP A 14 -7.43 20.05 7.47
N GLY A 15 -6.71 19.16 8.17
CA GLY A 15 -7.19 18.41 9.31
C GLY A 15 -7.82 17.06 8.97
N ILE A 16 -7.80 16.63 7.71
CA ILE A 16 -8.28 15.33 7.23
C ILE A 16 -7.08 14.44 6.87
N ALA A 17 -7.01 13.24 7.45
CA ALA A 17 -5.96 12.29 7.09
C ALA A 17 -6.30 11.59 5.77
N GLU A 18 -5.46 11.76 4.74
CA GLU A 18 -5.73 11.18 3.42
C GLU A 18 -5.30 9.71 3.31
N ILE A 19 -6.14 8.94 2.62
CA ILE A 19 -5.73 7.66 2.05
C ILE A 19 -4.74 7.89 0.90
N GLY A 20 -3.86 6.92 0.68
CA GLY A 20 -2.85 6.99 -0.37
C GLY A 20 -2.72 5.69 -1.12
N ARG A 21 -2.50 5.78 -2.43
CA ARG A 21 -2.15 4.63 -3.29
C ARG A 21 -0.80 4.85 -3.96
N LEU A 22 -0.10 3.76 -4.25
CA LEU A 22 1.06 3.83 -5.14
C LEU A 22 0.64 4.18 -6.56
N ARG A 23 1.49 4.93 -7.26
CA ARG A 23 1.32 5.18 -8.69
C ARG A 23 1.89 4.02 -9.51
N ALA A 24 1.45 3.88 -10.75
CA ALA A 24 2.13 3.00 -11.70
C ALA A 24 3.63 3.34 -11.78
N GLY A 25 4.46 2.31 -11.84
CA GLY A 25 5.90 2.42 -11.82
C GLY A 25 6.61 1.15 -11.33
N THR A 26 7.94 1.22 -11.28
CA THR A 26 8.79 0.14 -10.80
C THR A 26 9.32 0.46 -9.41
N TYR A 27 9.09 -0.45 -8.48
CA TYR A 27 9.49 -0.35 -7.08
C TYR A 27 10.44 -1.49 -6.73
N PHE A 28 11.38 -1.25 -5.82
CA PHE A 28 12.21 -2.31 -5.26
C PHE A 28 11.76 -2.61 -3.84
N PHE A 29 11.38 -3.85 -3.61
CA PHE A 29 10.88 -4.34 -2.34
C PHE A 29 11.90 -5.30 -1.71
N GLY A 30 12.16 -5.12 -0.42
CA GLY A 30 12.95 -6.00 0.41
C GLY A 30 12.09 -6.63 1.51
N GLU A 31 12.54 -7.75 2.04
CA GLU A 31 11.86 -8.43 3.13
C GLU A 31 11.82 -7.55 4.38
N LYS A 32 10.61 -7.32 4.87
CA LYS A 32 10.37 -6.46 6.03
C LYS A 32 10.76 -7.19 7.31
N PRO A 33 11.69 -6.66 8.13
CA PRO A 33 12.01 -7.25 9.42
C PRO A 33 10.76 -7.37 10.30
N ARG A 34 10.59 -8.55 10.93
CA ARG A 34 9.42 -8.91 11.76
C ARG A 34 8.09 -8.99 11.01
N GLY A 35 8.11 -8.85 9.68
CA GLY A 35 6.93 -8.95 8.84
C GLY A 35 5.88 -7.86 9.08
N HIS A 36 4.65 -8.15 8.65
CA HIS A 36 3.45 -7.32 8.83
C HIS A 36 2.23 -8.24 9.03
N VAL A 37 1.26 -7.83 9.84
CA VAL A 37 0.08 -8.66 10.21
C VAL A 37 0.47 -10.07 10.71
N LYS A 38 1.57 -10.18 11.47
CA LYS A 38 2.16 -11.44 11.97
C LYS A 38 2.57 -12.44 10.87
N ARG A 39 2.81 -11.96 9.65
CA ARG A 39 3.23 -12.78 8.50
C ARG A 39 4.38 -12.10 7.75
N ARG A 40 5.05 -12.86 6.88
CA ARG A 40 6.12 -12.34 6.02
C ARG A 40 5.58 -11.18 5.17
N ALA A 41 6.35 -10.13 5.01
CA ALA A 41 5.94 -8.98 4.23
C ALA A 41 7.16 -8.38 3.56
N PHE A 42 6.91 -7.54 2.56
CA PHE A 42 7.96 -6.82 1.86
C PHE A 42 7.70 -5.32 1.96
N GLU A 43 8.73 -4.55 2.24
CA GLU A 43 8.69 -3.10 2.30
C GLU A 43 9.54 -2.48 1.20
N ALA A 44 9.14 -1.30 0.73
CA ALA A 44 9.95 -0.57 -0.22
C ALA A 44 11.27 -0.16 0.42
N THR A 45 12.36 -0.19 -0.36
CA THR A 45 13.68 0.19 0.15
C THR A 45 13.99 1.69 0.01
N ARG A 46 13.07 2.44 -0.61
CA ARG A 46 13.19 3.88 -0.88
C ARG A 46 11.85 4.55 -0.69
N THR A 47 11.88 5.86 -0.47
CA THR A 47 10.68 6.70 -0.45
C THR A 47 9.85 6.50 -1.70
N GLN A 48 8.59 6.13 -1.51
CA GLN A 48 7.62 5.92 -2.56
C GLN A 48 6.89 7.23 -2.87
N THR A 49 6.47 7.37 -4.13
CA THR A 49 5.49 8.39 -4.51
C THR A 49 4.10 7.79 -4.39
N ALA A 50 3.25 8.45 -3.61
CA ALA A 50 1.84 8.13 -3.49
C ALA A 50 0.98 9.19 -4.18
N GLU A 51 -0.17 8.75 -4.67
CA GLU A 51 -1.29 9.62 -4.96
C GLU A 51 -2.24 9.64 -3.76
N ARG A 52 -2.77 10.82 -3.43
CA ARG A 52 -3.58 11.10 -2.25
C ARG A 52 -4.96 11.60 -2.66
N ASP A 53 -5.97 11.16 -1.95
CA ASP A 53 -7.33 11.71 -2.01
C ASP A 53 -7.40 12.90 -1.06
N THR A 54 -6.96 14.07 -1.53
CA THR A 54 -6.83 15.30 -0.72
C THR A 54 -8.13 16.07 -0.54
N ASN A 55 -9.24 15.57 -1.08
CA ASN A 55 -10.57 16.12 -0.84
C ASN A 55 -11.43 15.21 0.05
N GLY A 56 -11.00 13.96 0.27
CA GLY A 56 -11.60 13.00 1.18
C GLY A 56 -12.91 12.36 0.68
N ASP A 57 -13.20 12.40 -0.63
CA ASP A 57 -14.42 11.84 -1.21
C ASP A 57 -14.35 10.32 -1.48
N GLY A 58 -13.21 9.71 -1.19
CA GLY A 58 -12.92 8.30 -1.38
C GLY A 58 -12.44 7.94 -2.77
N ARG A 59 -12.17 8.92 -3.64
CA ARG A 59 -11.69 8.72 -5.01
C ARG A 59 -10.39 9.47 -5.23
N PHE A 60 -9.48 8.84 -5.97
CA PHE A 60 -8.27 9.50 -6.44
C PHE A 60 -8.58 10.17 -7.79
N HIS A 61 -8.56 11.49 -7.84
CA HIS A 61 -8.83 12.25 -9.06
C HIS A 61 -7.66 13.15 -9.46
N ALA A 62 -7.50 13.39 -10.77
CA ALA A 62 -6.48 14.28 -11.29
C ALA A 62 -6.60 15.74 -10.81
N PHE A 63 -7.76 16.14 -10.30
CA PHE A 63 -8.07 17.50 -9.82
C PHE A 63 -7.83 17.68 -8.32
N ASP A 64 -7.48 16.60 -7.62
CA ASP A 64 -7.16 16.66 -6.20
C ASP A 64 -5.92 17.56 -6.00
N PRO A 65 -6.04 18.66 -5.23
CA PRO A 65 -4.96 19.60 -5.04
C PRO A 65 -3.80 18.91 -4.32
N ASN A 66 -2.56 19.11 -4.80
CA ASN A 66 -1.35 18.52 -4.21
C ASN A 66 -1.40 16.99 -4.03
N ARG A 67 -2.20 16.28 -4.84
CA ARG A 67 -2.39 14.82 -4.73
C ARG A 67 -1.12 13.98 -4.85
N ILE A 68 -0.06 14.52 -5.45
CA ILE A 68 1.20 13.79 -5.61
C ILE A 68 2.08 14.02 -4.38
N ASP A 69 2.10 13.01 -3.51
CA ASP A 69 2.96 12.97 -2.34
C ASP A 69 4.26 12.23 -2.65
N THR A 70 5.35 12.96 -2.78
CA THR A 70 6.69 12.39 -3.03
C THR A 70 7.51 12.17 -1.75
N LYS A 71 6.96 12.45 -0.56
CA LYS A 71 7.75 12.53 0.69
C LYS A 71 7.16 11.74 1.85
N ASN A 72 5.86 11.81 2.07
CA ASN A 72 5.23 11.35 3.31
C ASN A 72 4.89 9.86 3.29
N ALA A 73 4.69 9.26 2.11
CA ALA A 73 4.50 7.80 1.98
C ALA A 73 5.72 6.98 2.44
N GLN A 74 6.93 7.55 2.31
CA GLN A 74 8.19 6.91 2.72
C GLN A 74 8.26 5.44 2.26
N THR A 75 8.52 4.49 3.17
CA THR A 75 8.59 3.05 2.89
C THR A 75 7.36 2.30 3.41
N THR A 76 6.26 3.00 3.69
CA THR A 76 5.14 2.47 4.48
C THR A 76 4.12 1.67 3.66
N MET A 77 4.22 1.64 2.33
CA MET A 77 3.35 0.82 1.47
C MET A 77 4.01 -0.54 1.22
N TYR A 78 3.45 -1.57 1.83
CA TYR A 78 4.01 -2.93 1.84
C TYR A 78 3.37 -3.85 0.79
N ILE A 79 4.02 -5.00 0.56
CA ILE A 79 3.38 -6.20 -0.01
C ILE A 79 3.13 -7.19 1.14
N HIS A 80 1.87 -7.52 1.42
CA HIS A 80 1.52 -8.42 2.53
C HIS A 80 0.22 -9.21 2.31
N ARG A 81 -0.09 -10.09 3.26
CA ARG A 81 -1.36 -10.83 3.32
C ARG A 81 -2.54 -9.89 3.54
N GLY A 82 -3.56 -9.98 2.69
CA GLY A 82 -4.88 -9.35 2.87
C GLY A 82 -5.93 -10.33 3.39
N GLY A 83 -7.20 -9.97 3.26
CA GLY A 83 -8.33 -10.86 3.54
C GLY A 83 -8.48 -11.97 2.50
N THR A 84 -9.53 -12.78 2.60
CA THR A 84 -9.79 -13.82 1.59
C THR A 84 -10.30 -13.21 0.29
N GLN A 85 -10.06 -13.88 -0.83
CA GLN A 85 -10.56 -13.43 -2.14
C GLN A 85 -12.07 -13.20 -2.13
N ALA A 86 -12.83 -14.12 -1.51
CA ALA A 86 -14.28 -14.05 -1.42
C ALA A 86 -14.79 -12.79 -0.67
N SER A 87 -14.01 -12.26 0.27
CA SER A 87 -14.39 -11.05 1.00
C SER A 87 -14.15 -9.76 0.21
N GLY A 88 -13.28 -9.79 -0.81
CA GLY A 88 -12.79 -8.60 -1.48
C GLY A 88 -12.06 -7.60 -0.57
N ASN A 89 -11.85 -7.92 0.71
CA ASN A 89 -11.27 -7.01 1.68
C ASN A 89 -9.75 -7.09 1.66
N THR A 90 -9.10 -5.99 1.30
CA THR A 90 -7.65 -5.91 1.19
C THR A 90 -6.94 -5.84 2.55
N TRP A 91 -7.66 -5.49 3.63
CA TRP A 91 -7.10 -5.09 4.94
C TRP A 91 -6.09 -3.94 4.88
N SER A 92 -6.04 -3.19 3.78
CA SER A 92 -5.17 -2.03 3.62
C SER A 92 -5.71 -1.09 2.55
N ALA A 93 -5.58 0.22 2.78
CA ALA A 93 -5.96 1.24 1.80
C ALA A 93 -4.85 1.54 0.77
N GLY A 94 -3.57 1.28 1.11
CA GLY A 94 -2.43 1.66 0.26
C GLY A 94 -1.41 0.55 -0.04
N CYS A 95 -1.36 -0.50 0.76
CA CYS A 95 -0.48 -1.64 0.52
C CYS A 95 -0.98 -2.51 -0.63
N GLN A 96 -0.07 -3.24 -1.27
CA GLN A 96 -0.41 -4.28 -2.23
C GLN A 96 -0.68 -5.56 -1.46
N THR A 97 -1.92 -6.05 -1.49
CA THR A 97 -2.29 -7.21 -0.67
C THR A 97 -2.60 -8.44 -1.50
N ILE A 98 -2.08 -9.57 -1.02
CA ILE A 98 -2.35 -10.87 -1.63
C ILE A 98 -3.47 -11.54 -0.83
N PRO A 99 -4.55 -12.02 -1.49
CA PRO A 99 -5.61 -12.74 -0.79
C PRO A 99 -5.06 -13.89 0.05
N ASP A 100 -5.60 -14.08 1.25
CA ASP A 100 -5.12 -15.07 2.22
C ASP A 100 -5.00 -16.48 1.64
N ASP A 101 -6.02 -16.90 0.89
CA ASP A 101 -6.11 -18.18 0.20
C ASP A 101 -5.09 -18.35 -0.95
N LEU A 102 -4.47 -17.25 -1.41
CA LEU A 102 -3.41 -17.23 -2.41
C LEU A 102 -2.03 -16.90 -1.82
N TYR A 103 -1.97 -16.40 -0.59
CA TYR A 103 -0.76 -15.84 0.00
C TYR A 103 0.38 -16.86 0.12
N TYR A 104 0.09 -18.11 0.49
CA TYR A 104 1.11 -19.15 0.54
C TYR A 104 1.65 -19.55 -0.84
N ARG A 105 0.80 -19.51 -1.88
CA ARG A 105 1.22 -19.75 -3.27
C ARG A 105 2.12 -18.62 -3.77
N PHE A 106 1.77 -17.38 -3.43
CA PHE A 106 2.64 -16.23 -3.68
C PHE A 106 4.01 -16.41 -3.02
N LEU A 107 4.06 -16.74 -1.72
CA LEU A 107 5.34 -16.98 -1.05
C LEU A 107 6.14 -18.14 -1.69
N ALA A 108 5.47 -19.21 -2.09
CA ALA A 108 6.11 -20.33 -2.79
C ALA A 108 6.72 -19.90 -4.14
N SER A 109 6.03 -19.03 -4.89
CA SER A 109 6.53 -18.51 -6.18
C SER A 109 7.78 -17.63 -6.05
N LEU A 110 7.95 -16.96 -4.90
CA LEU A 110 9.17 -16.20 -4.60
C LEU A 110 10.36 -17.10 -4.20
N GLY A 111 10.09 -18.33 -3.75
CA GLY A 111 11.11 -19.23 -3.22
C GLY A 111 11.92 -18.57 -2.10
N GLN A 112 13.25 -18.55 -2.26
CA GLN A 112 14.18 -17.96 -1.30
C GLN A 112 14.45 -16.47 -1.52
N MET A 113 13.80 -15.83 -2.50
CA MET A 113 14.00 -14.39 -2.75
C MET A 113 13.56 -13.58 -1.53
N SER A 114 14.47 -12.74 -1.03
CA SER A 114 14.22 -11.77 0.04
C SER A 114 14.06 -10.35 -0.49
N SER A 115 14.22 -10.14 -1.79
CA SER A 115 13.98 -8.85 -2.44
C SER A 115 13.68 -9.05 -3.93
N PHE A 116 12.92 -8.13 -4.52
CA PHE A 116 12.55 -8.16 -5.94
C PHE A 116 12.10 -6.79 -6.45
N HIS A 117 12.17 -6.62 -7.78
CA HIS A 117 11.50 -5.53 -8.46
C HIS A 117 10.00 -5.87 -8.63
N TYR A 118 9.15 -4.91 -8.28
CA TYR A 118 7.70 -4.97 -8.46
C TYR A 118 7.29 -3.88 -9.45
N VAL A 119 6.61 -4.28 -10.53
CA VAL A 119 6.09 -3.36 -11.54
C VAL A 119 4.59 -3.22 -11.32
N LEU A 120 4.15 -2.03 -10.95
CA LEU A 120 2.75 -1.65 -10.86
C LEU A 120 2.35 -0.97 -12.17
N VAL A 121 1.29 -1.47 -12.78
CA VAL A 121 0.68 -0.87 -13.98
C VAL A 121 -0.73 -0.45 -13.65
N ASP A 122 -1.19 0.65 -14.25
CA ASP A 122 -2.59 1.02 -14.18
C ASP A 122 -3.43 -0.01 -14.96
N GLY A 123 -4.51 -0.49 -14.35
CA GLY A 123 -5.48 -1.34 -15.04
C GLY A 123 -6.24 -0.53 -16.08
N TYR A 124 -6.33 -1.04 -17.30
CA TYR A 124 -7.13 -0.47 -18.38
C TYR A 124 -8.62 -0.73 -18.19
#